data_AF-A0A9D4ZY59-F1
#
_entry.id   AF-A0A9D4ZY59-F1
#
_cell.length_a   1.000
_cell.length_b   1.000
_cell.length_c   1.000
_cell.angle_alpha   90.00
_cell.angle_beta   90.00
_cell.angle_gamma   90.00
#
_symmetry.space_group_name_H-M   'P 1'
#
loop_
_entity.id
_entity.type
_entity.pdbx_description
1 polymer ?
#
loop_
_entity_poly.entity_id
_entity_poly.type
_entity_poly.pdbx_seq_one_letter_code
_entity_poly.pdbx_strand_id
1 'polypeptide(L)'
;MDKRGKGENLEYLVRWKDESANEWVKAKYVAEDLVKDYEAGLEYAVAEAVVGRRLGDDGKYECLVKWVDLEEPTWEPVENVDSELVKMFEVNNNQAQPSVDNGLSTLGLSQDGPTIASA
;
A
#
# COMPACT_ATOMS: atom_id res chain seq x y z
N MET A 1 5.46 19.20 -6.55
CA MET A 1 5.08 20.55 -6.06
C MET A 1 6.32 21.43 -6.01
N ASP A 2 6.15 22.74 -6.16
CA ASP A 2 7.22 23.73 -6.00
C ASP A 2 6.96 24.57 -4.74
N LYS A 3 8.01 24.93 -4.00
CA LYS A 3 7.92 25.85 -2.85
C LYS A 3 8.79 27.08 -3.06
N ARG A 4 8.28 28.26 -2.67
CA ARG A 4 9.03 29.51 -2.68
C ARG A 4 8.83 30.29 -1.39
N GLY A 5 9.82 31.08 -1.02
CA GLY A 5 9.81 31.88 0.22
C GLY A 5 10.37 31.14 1.44
N LYS A 6 10.42 31.84 2.59
CA LYS A 6 10.85 31.33 3.89
C LYS A 6 10.02 31.99 5.00
N GLY A 7 9.75 31.25 6.09
CA GLY A 7 9.01 31.75 7.25
C GLY A 7 7.54 32.00 6.94
N GLU A 8 7.02 33.17 7.34
CA GLU A 8 5.60 33.54 7.20
C GLU A 8 5.15 33.76 5.74
N ASN A 9 6.11 33.92 4.81
CA ASN A 9 5.86 34.08 3.38
C ASN A 9 6.11 32.79 2.59
N LEU A 10 6.07 31.63 3.24
CA LEU A 10 6.17 30.35 2.55
C LEU A 10 4.92 30.11 1.69
N GLU A 11 5.13 29.84 0.41
CA GLU A 11 4.08 29.57 -0.57
C GLU A 11 4.39 28.26 -1.29
N TYR A 12 3.34 27.48 -1.55
CA TYR A 12 3.39 26.24 -2.32
C TYR A 12 2.60 26.42 -3.62
N LEU A 13 3.14 25.90 -4.71
CA LEU A 13 2.43 25.84 -5.98
C LEU A 13 1.43 24.67 -5.93
N VAL A 14 0.16 25.01 -5.75
CA VAL A 14 -0.95 24.06 -5.72
C VAL A 14 -1.44 23.84 -7.14
N ARG A 15 -1.51 22.56 -7.53
CA ARG A 15 -2.15 22.14 -8.78
C ARG A 15 -3.54 21.65 -8.42
N TRP A 16 -4.56 22.28 -8.99
CA TRP A 16 -5.95 21.92 -8.70
C TRP A 16 -6.36 20.70 -9.52
N LYS A 17 -7.17 19.82 -8.92
CA LYS A 17 -7.69 18.61 -9.58
C LYS A 17 -8.66 18.93 -10.72
N ASP A 18 -9.32 20.10 -10.67
CA ASP A 18 -10.37 20.52 -11.60
C ASP A 18 -9.80 21.24 -12.85
N GLU A 19 -8.60 20.86 -13.32
CA GLU A 19 -7.86 21.49 -14.44
C GLU A 19 -7.62 23.01 -14.30
N SER A 20 -7.85 23.58 -13.12
CA SER A 20 -7.63 25.00 -12.87
C SER A 20 -6.14 25.34 -12.84
N ALA A 21 -5.80 26.55 -13.27
CA ALA A 21 -4.41 27.00 -13.37
C ALA A 21 -3.66 26.85 -12.02
N ASN A 22 -2.42 26.38 -12.09
CA ASN A 22 -1.56 26.22 -10.91
C ASN A 22 -1.38 27.59 -10.21
N GLU A 23 -1.63 27.64 -8.91
CA GLU A 23 -1.58 28.88 -8.14
C GLU A 23 -0.63 28.77 -6.95
N TRP A 24 0.08 29.86 -6.65
CA TRP A 24 0.90 29.96 -5.45
C TRP A 24 0.01 30.25 -4.24
N VAL A 25 -0.17 29.27 -3.38
CA VAL A 25 -0.99 29.35 -2.18
C VAL A 25 -0.09 29.45 -0.95
N LYS A 26 -0.41 30.36 -0.03
CA LYS A 26 0.35 30.50 1.23
C LYS A 26 0.25 29.22 2.05
N ALA A 27 1.35 28.83 2.70
CA ALA A 27 1.42 27.62 3.52
C ALA A 27 0.28 27.52 4.56
N LYS A 28 -0.16 28.65 5.13
CA LYS A 28 -1.29 28.70 6.07
C LYS A 28 -2.66 28.29 5.49
N TYR A 29 -2.80 28.29 4.17
CA TYR A 29 -4.02 27.86 3.46
C TYR A 29 -3.85 26.48 2.82
N VAL A 30 -2.64 25.93 2.84
CA VAL A 30 -2.38 24.55 2.44
C VAL A 30 -2.56 23.68 3.69
N ALA A 31 -3.26 22.56 3.54
CA ALA A 31 -3.45 21.63 4.66
C ALA A 31 -2.09 21.16 5.19
N GLU A 32 -1.93 21.11 6.51
CA GLU A 32 -0.67 20.73 7.13
C GLU A 32 -0.23 19.31 6.73
N ASP A 33 -1.17 18.39 6.53
CA ASP A 33 -0.89 17.04 6.03
C ASP A 33 -0.25 17.09 4.64
N LEU A 34 -0.80 17.87 3.70
CA LEU A 34 -0.20 18.04 2.36
C LEU A 34 1.21 18.62 2.41
N VAL A 35 1.48 19.52 3.36
CA VAL A 35 2.82 20.06 3.58
C VAL A 35 3.75 18.99 4.11
N LYS A 36 3.32 18.23 5.14
CA LYS A 36 4.11 17.13 5.71
C LYS A 36 4.42 16.06 4.67
N ASP A 37 3.44 15.70 3.85
CA ASP A 37 3.60 14.69 2.80
C ASP A 37 4.62 15.14 1.76
N TYR A 38 4.54 16.41 1.33
CA TYR A 38 5.52 16.98 0.43
C TYR A 38 6.93 17.01 1.05
N GLU A 39 7.06 17.35 2.33
CA GLU A 39 8.36 17.32 3.02
C GLU A 39 8.89 15.90 3.26
N ALA A 40 8.00 14.92 3.39
CA ALA A 40 8.33 13.50 3.43
C ALA A 40 8.68 12.91 2.05
N GLY A 41 8.47 13.68 0.96
CA GLY A 41 8.70 13.23 -0.41
C GLY A 41 7.63 12.29 -0.94
N LEU A 42 6.44 12.31 -0.35
CA LEU A 42 5.28 11.54 -0.82
C LEU A 42 4.67 12.20 -2.06
N GLU A 43 4.23 11.36 -2.99
CA GLU A 43 3.60 11.76 -4.24
C GLU A 43 2.17 11.21 -4.30
N TYR A 44 1.27 12.03 -4.83
CA TYR A 44 -0.13 11.66 -5.02
C TYR A 44 -0.39 11.32 -6.48
N ALA A 45 -0.97 10.15 -6.73
CA ALA A 45 -1.32 9.67 -8.07
C ALA A 45 -2.70 8.99 -8.05
N VAL A 46 -3.32 8.85 -9.23
CA VAL A 46 -4.64 8.20 -9.36
C VAL A 46 -4.43 6.70 -9.56
N ALA A 47 -4.83 5.92 -8.56
CA ALA A 47 -4.84 4.47 -8.64
C ALA A 47 -5.99 3.99 -9.56
N GLU A 48 -5.67 3.15 -10.53
CA GLU A 48 -6.64 2.47 -11.39
C GLU A 48 -7.29 1.30 -10.64
N ALA A 49 -6.48 0.43 -10.04
CA ALA A 49 -6.94 -0.74 -9.29
C ALA A 49 -5.84 -1.33 -8.41
N VAL A 50 -6.22 -2.01 -7.33
CA VAL A 50 -5.30 -2.92 -6.61
C VAL A 50 -5.34 -4.28 -7.31
N VAL A 51 -4.19 -4.74 -7.79
CA VAL A 51 -4.04 -5.99 -8.55
C VAL A 51 -3.37 -7.10 -7.76
N GLY A 52 -2.85 -6.80 -6.57
CA GLY A 52 -2.20 -7.77 -5.71
C GLY A 52 -2.05 -7.29 -4.27
N ARG A 53 -1.75 -8.23 -3.37
CA ARG A 53 -1.38 -7.95 -1.97
C ARG A 53 -0.30 -8.91 -1.53
N ARG A 54 0.66 -8.44 -0.73
CA ARG A 54 1.66 -9.26 -0.04
C ARG A 54 1.87 -8.78 1.38
N LEU A 55 2.50 -9.61 2.20
CA LEU A 55 3.04 -9.21 3.49
C LEU A 55 4.49 -8.80 3.25
N GLY A 56 4.82 -7.54 3.56
CA GLY A 56 6.18 -7.01 3.50
C GLY A 56 7.06 -7.61 4.59
N ASP A 57 8.38 -7.41 4.45
CA ASP A 57 9.38 -7.94 5.39
C ASP A 57 9.30 -7.28 6.79
N ASP A 58 8.64 -6.12 6.87
CA ASP A 58 8.33 -5.40 8.11
C ASP A 58 7.08 -5.94 8.82
N GLY A 59 6.41 -6.94 8.24
CA GLY A 59 5.16 -7.50 8.75
C GLY A 59 3.93 -6.65 8.45
N LYS A 60 4.03 -5.64 7.58
CA LYS A 60 2.88 -4.84 7.14
C LYS A 60 2.37 -5.33 5.79
N TYR A 61 1.08 -5.08 5.52
CA TYR A 61 0.51 -5.41 4.22
C TYR A 61 0.85 -4.34 3.20
N GLU A 62 1.31 -4.79 2.04
CA GLU A 62 1.56 -3.96 0.86
C GLU A 62 0.59 -4.39 -0.25
N CYS A 63 0.05 -3.42 -0.97
CA CYS A 63 -0.84 -3.63 -2.10
C CYS A 63 -0.11 -3.25 -3.39
N LEU A 64 -0.25 -4.08 -4.42
CA LEU A 64 0.26 -3.79 -5.75
C LEU A 64 -0.77 -2.90 -6.45
N VAL A 65 -0.47 -1.61 -6.54
CA VAL A 65 -1.35 -0.60 -7.11
C VAL A 65 -1.01 -0.42 -8.58
N LYS A 66 -2.00 -0.65 -9.44
CA LYS A 66 -1.95 -0.23 -10.83
C LYS A 66 -2.41 1.22 -10.90
N TRP A 67 -1.62 2.09 -11.52
CA TRP A 67 -1.90 3.51 -11.64
C TRP A 67 -2.49 3.83 -13.01
N VAL A 68 -3.25 4.92 -13.11
CA VAL A 68 -3.78 5.40 -14.40
C VAL A 68 -2.67 5.98 -15.28
N ASP A 69 -1.70 6.65 -14.66
CA ASP A 69 -0.62 7.36 -15.35
C ASP A 69 0.69 6.56 -15.49
N LEU A 70 0.78 5.37 -14.88
CA LEU A 70 1.94 4.49 -14.95
C LEU A 70 1.55 3.12 -15.50
N GLU A 71 2.35 2.63 -16.46
CA GLU A 71 2.15 1.30 -17.04
C GLU A 71 2.52 0.18 -16.05
N GLU A 72 3.55 0.43 -15.22
CA GLU A 72 4.04 -0.54 -14.24
C GLU A 72 3.38 -0.31 -12.86
N PRO A 73 2.75 -1.35 -12.28
CA PRO A 73 2.18 -1.25 -10.94
C PRO A 73 3.28 -1.26 -9.87
N THR A 74 3.08 -0.53 -8.77
CA THR A 74 4.05 -0.41 -7.67
C THR A 74 3.50 -0.97 -6.36
N TRP A 75 4.39 -1.47 -5.50
CA TRP A 75 4.02 -1.95 -4.17
C TRP A 75 3.95 -0.77 -3.21
N GLU A 76 2.74 -0.45 -2.76
CA GLU A 76 2.48 0.62 -1.81
C GLU A 76 2.01 0.04 -0.47
N PRO A 77 2.41 0.64 0.66
CA PRO A 77 1.89 0.22 1.96
C PRO A 77 0.37 0.44 2.00
N VAL A 78 -0.37 -0.47 2.65
CA VAL A 78 -1.84 -0.40 2.69
C VAL A 78 -2.38 0.93 3.24
N GLU A 79 -1.61 1.60 4.10
CA GLU A 79 -1.92 2.92 4.67
C GLU A 79 -1.89 4.04 3.61
N ASN A 80 -1.15 3.86 2.51
CA ASN A 80 -1.02 4.82 1.40
C ASN A 80 -1.99 4.52 0.24
N VAL A 81 -2.76 3.43 0.33
CA VAL A 81 -3.71 3.01 -0.71
C VAL A 81 -5.14 3.29 -0.26
N ASP A 82 -5.98 3.72 -1.19
CA ASP A 82 -7.40 3.97 -0.90
C ASP A 82 -8.09 2.72 -0.34
N SER A 83 -8.67 2.87 0.86
CA SER A 83 -9.37 1.81 1.56
C SER A 83 -10.50 1.17 0.74
N GLU A 84 -11.16 1.91 -0.16
CA GLU A 84 -12.20 1.36 -1.03
C GLU A 84 -11.62 0.38 -2.05
N LEU A 85 -10.50 0.72 -2.70
CA LEU A 85 -9.83 -0.16 -3.67
C LEU A 85 -9.30 -1.43 -3.00
N VAL A 86 -8.73 -1.28 -1.81
CA VAL A 86 -8.25 -2.40 -1.00
C VAL A 86 -9.41 -3.34 -0.66
N LYS A 87 -10.55 -2.80 -0.24
CA LYS A 87 -11.76 -3.56 0.07
C LYS A 87 -12.33 -4.25 -1.17
N MET A 88 -12.35 -3.58 -2.32
CA MET A 88 -12.78 -4.19 -3.59
C MET A 88 -11.88 -5.37 -3.96
N PHE A 89 -10.57 -5.23 -3.80
CA PHE A 89 -9.63 -6.33 -4.01
C PHE A 89 -9.90 -7.49 -3.05
N GLU A 90 -10.09 -7.23 -1.75
CA GLU A 90 -10.42 -8.27 -0.77
C GLU A 90 -11.70 -9.02 -1.12
N VAL A 91 -12.76 -8.32 -1.51
CA VAL A 91 -14.04 -8.93 -1.92
C VAL A 91 -13.84 -9.84 -3.14
N ASN A 92 -13.08 -9.38 -4.14
CA ASN A 92 -12.82 -10.15 -5.35
C ASN A 92 -11.90 -11.35 -5.08
N ASN A 93 -10.91 -11.20 -4.20
CA ASN A 93 -9.94 -12.25 -3.88
C ASN A 93 -10.52 -13.29 -2.90
N ASN A 94 -11.43 -12.90 -1.99
CA ASN A 94 -12.17 -13.83 -1.13
C ASN A 94 -13.14 -14.74 -1.91
N GLN A 95 -13.47 -14.44 -3.17
CA GLN A 95 -14.21 -15.37 -4.04
C GLN A 95 -13.31 -16.42 -4.70
N ALA A 96 -11.97 -16.29 -4.63
CA ALA A 96 -11.01 -17.17 -5.28
C ALA A 96 -10.23 -18.10 -4.31
N GLN A 97 -10.56 -18.13 -3.02
CA GLN A 97 -10.13 -19.18 -2.11
C GLN A 97 -11.26 -20.20 -1.90
N PRO A 98 -11.35 -21.29 -2.70
CA PRO A 98 -12.00 -22.48 -2.21
C PRO A 98 -11.17 -22.99 -1.03
N SER A 99 -11.87 -23.22 0.07
CA SER A 99 -11.42 -23.94 1.25
C SER A 99 -10.55 -25.14 0.85
N VAL A 100 -9.29 -25.14 1.25
CA VAL A 100 -8.55 -26.40 1.41
C VAL A 100 -8.99 -27.04 2.73
N ASP A 101 -10.24 -27.47 2.78
CA ASP A 101 -10.65 -28.54 3.69
C ASP A 101 -10.66 -29.83 2.88
N ASN A 102 -9.65 -30.66 3.08
CA ASN A 102 -9.79 -32.10 2.89
C ASN A 102 -8.95 -32.77 3.95
N GLY A 103 -9.61 -33.08 5.06
CA GLY A 103 -9.04 -33.85 6.16
C GLY A 103 -8.52 -35.19 5.68
N LEU A 104 -7.25 -35.46 6.02
CA LEU A 104 -6.82 -36.83 6.30
C LEU A 104 -6.14 -36.82 7.66
N SER A 105 -6.93 -37.16 8.68
CA SER A 105 -6.44 -37.58 9.98
C SER A 105 -5.52 -38.79 9.80
N THR A 106 -4.32 -38.74 10.37
CA THR A 106 -3.70 -39.94 10.92
C THR A 106 -2.97 -39.55 12.20
N LEU A 107 -3.66 -39.81 13.30
CA LEU A 107 -3.10 -39.95 14.64
C LEU A 107 -2.03 -41.06 14.63
N GLY A 108 -0.91 -40.79 15.29
CA GLY A 108 0.09 -41.77 15.69
C GLY A 108 1.08 -41.05 16.61
N LEU A 109 0.74 -40.77 17.88
CA LEU A 109 0.93 -41.67 19.01
C LEU A 109 2.31 -42.35 18.99
N SER A 110 3.19 -41.85 19.87
CA SER A 110 4.30 -42.48 20.58
C SER A 110 4.89 -43.78 20.03
N GLN A 111 6.23 -43.86 19.95
CA GLN A 111 7.00 -44.71 20.86
C GLN A 111 8.52 -44.52 20.72
N ASP A 112 9.18 -44.83 21.83
CA ASP A 112 10.60 -44.82 22.18
C ASP A 112 11.58 -45.41 21.13
N GLY A 113 12.87 -45.07 21.28
CA GLY A 113 14.00 -45.72 20.57
C GLY A 113 14.18 -47.21 20.94
N PRO A 114 15.35 -47.87 20.72
CA PRO A 114 16.67 -47.37 20.27
C PRO A 114 17.30 -48.24 19.14
N THR A 115 18.63 -48.10 18.93
CA THR A 115 19.60 -49.20 18.68
C THR A 115 20.13 -49.47 17.24
N ILE A 116 21.37 -48.99 17.02
CA ILE A 116 22.59 -49.54 16.34
C ILE A 116 22.59 -50.11 14.90
N ALA A 117 23.60 -49.65 14.14
CA ALA A 117 24.75 -50.41 13.59
C ALA A 117 25.10 -50.09 12.12
N SER A 118 26.29 -49.51 11.95
CA SER A 118 27.38 -49.79 11.00
C SER A 118 27.11 -50.15 9.54
N ALA A 119 27.81 -49.42 8.66
CA ALA A 119 28.78 -49.99 7.72
C ALA A 119 29.95 -49.01 7.53
#